data_AF-A0AAA9SXL1-F1
#
_entry.id   AF-A0AAA9SXL1-F1
#
_cell.length_a   1.000
_cell.length_b   1.000
_cell.length_c   1.000
_cell.angle_alpha   90.00
_cell.angle_beta   90.00
_cell.angle_gamma   90.00
#
_symmetry.space_group_name_H-M   'P 1'
#
loop_
_entity.id
_entity.type
_entity.pdbx_description
1 polymer ?
#
loop_
_entity_poly.entity_id
_entity_poly.type
_entity_poly.pdbx_seq_one_letter_code
_entity_poly.pdbx_strand_id
1 'polypeptide(L)'
;MGIADHPLCLLRNLYAGQEATVRTGHGTKDWFKIGKGVCQGCILSPCLFNLYSEYIMRNVGLDEAQAGIKIARRNINNLRYTDDTTLMSKSEQELKSLLMKMKEESEKVGLKLNIQKTKIMASGPITSWQIDGDTMETMTDLIFLGSQITADGDCSREIKRQLLLGRKAMTNLDSILKSRDITLLTKVCIVKAMVFPVVMCGHESWTIKKAERRRIDAFEQRYWRRLLRVPWTARRSN
;
A
#
# COMPACT_ATOMS: atom_id res chain seq x y z
N MET A 1 21.94 -23.63 12.63
CA MET A 1 20.85 -23.22 11.70
C MET A 1 20.65 -24.36 10.72
N GLY A 2 19.47 -24.99 10.67
CA GLY A 2 19.22 -26.22 9.90
C GLY A 2 19.13 -26.04 8.37
N ILE A 3 19.93 -25.15 7.78
CA ILE A 3 20.00 -24.93 6.33
C ILE A 3 21.32 -25.53 5.83
N ALA A 4 21.26 -26.33 4.77
CA ALA A 4 22.47 -26.91 4.17
C ALA A 4 23.41 -25.83 3.61
N ASP A 5 24.71 -26.09 3.61
CA ASP A 5 25.73 -25.13 3.16
C ASP A 5 25.62 -24.78 1.67
N HIS A 6 25.13 -25.71 0.86
CA HIS A 6 25.05 -25.55 -0.58
C HIS A 6 24.15 -24.36 -1.01
N PRO A 7 22.89 -24.23 -0.53
CA PRO A 7 22.06 -23.03 -0.74
C PRO A 7 22.72 -21.71 -0.32
N LEU A 8 23.43 -21.70 0.82
CA LEU A 8 24.12 -20.51 1.31
C LEU A 8 25.28 -20.12 0.39
N CYS A 9 26.01 -21.10 -0.14
CA CYS A 9 27.06 -20.88 -1.13
C CYS A 9 26.49 -20.27 -2.42
N LEU A 10 25.39 -20.82 -2.94
CA LEU A 10 24.71 -20.27 -4.12
C LEU A 10 24.26 -18.82 -3.91
N LEU A 11 23.64 -18.52 -2.77
CA LEU A 11 23.22 -17.15 -2.44
C LEU A 11 24.41 -16.20 -2.31
N ARG A 12 25.49 -16.63 -1.64
CA ARG A 12 26.72 -15.82 -1.55
C ARG A 12 27.31 -15.54 -2.92
N ASN A 13 27.41 -16.55 -3.77
CA ASN A 13 27.95 -16.39 -5.13
C ASN A 13 27.05 -15.51 -6.01
N LEU A 14 25.74 -15.53 -5.79
CA LEU A 14 24.82 -14.65 -6.51
C LEU A 14 25.09 -13.17 -6.19
N TYR A 15 25.40 -12.84 -4.94
CA TYR A 15 25.58 -11.45 -4.46
C TYR A 15 27.04 -10.99 -4.36
N ALA A 16 28.01 -11.90 -4.40
CA ALA A 16 29.43 -11.56 -4.32
C ALA A 16 29.92 -10.93 -5.63
N GLY A 17 30.65 -9.80 -5.53
CA GLY A 17 31.33 -9.20 -6.66
C GLY A 17 30.40 -8.72 -7.79
N GLN A 18 29.15 -8.38 -7.47
CA GLN A 18 28.18 -7.94 -8.47
C GLN A 18 28.61 -6.63 -9.14
N GLU A 19 28.43 -6.59 -10.46
CA GLU A 19 28.59 -5.40 -11.28
C GLU A 19 27.32 -5.18 -12.11
N ALA A 20 26.98 -3.92 -12.36
CA ALA A 20 25.84 -3.53 -13.17
C ALA A 20 26.20 -2.37 -14.09
N THR A 21 25.40 -2.21 -15.15
CA THR A 21 25.45 -1.05 -16.04
C THR A 21 24.03 -0.62 -16.37
N VAL A 22 23.85 0.66 -16.71
CA VAL A 22 22.56 1.21 -17.14
C VAL A 22 22.52 1.27 -18.67
N ARG A 23 21.58 0.53 -19.28
CA ARG A 23 21.28 0.64 -20.70
C ARG A 23 20.16 1.65 -20.92
N THR A 24 20.44 2.68 -21.72
CA THR A 24 19.49 3.73 -22.11
C THR A 24 19.25 3.69 -23.62
N GLY A 25 18.31 4.49 -24.13
CA GLY A 25 18.11 4.65 -25.58
C GLY A 25 19.32 5.24 -26.32
N HIS A 26 20.26 5.85 -25.59
CA HIS A 26 21.50 6.43 -26.14
C HIS A 26 22.72 5.50 -25.99
N GLY A 27 22.54 4.27 -25.51
CA GLY A 27 23.61 3.29 -25.32
C GLY A 27 23.76 2.79 -23.89
N THR A 28 24.78 1.95 -23.68
CA THR A 28 25.14 1.34 -22.40
C THR A 28 26.21 2.16 -21.71
N LYS A 29 26.03 2.46 -20.42
CA LYS A 29 27.01 3.19 -19.61
C LYS A 29 28.15 2.27 -19.13
N ASP A 30 29.12 2.85 -18.44
CA ASP A 30 30.18 2.09 -17.79
C ASP A 30 29.64 1.17 -16.69
N TRP A 31 30.38 0.09 -16.44
CA TRP A 31 30.09 -0.84 -15.36
C TRP A 31 30.43 -0.24 -14.01
N PHE A 32 29.61 -0.51 -13.00
CA PHE A 32 29.83 -0.13 -11.62
C PHE A 32 29.54 -1.30 -10.68
N LYS A 33 30.25 -1.36 -9.55
CA LYS A 33 30.06 -2.40 -8.54
C LYS A 33 28.81 -2.16 -7.70
N ILE A 34 28.03 -3.20 -7.47
CA ILE A 34 26.92 -3.20 -6.52
C ILE A 34 27.47 -3.59 -5.15
N GLY A 35 27.48 -2.63 -4.21
CA GLY A 35 27.98 -2.87 -2.86
C GLY A 35 26.90 -3.30 -1.85
N LYS A 36 25.65 -2.87 -2.04
CA LYS A 36 24.54 -3.11 -1.11
C LYS A 36 23.21 -3.23 -1.84
N GLY A 37 22.30 -4.02 -1.27
CA GLY A 37 20.92 -4.16 -1.75
C GLY A 37 20.62 -5.53 -2.34
N VAL A 38 19.34 -5.72 -2.67
CA VAL A 38 18.84 -6.91 -3.35
C VAL A 38 18.66 -6.63 -4.85
N CYS A 39 18.84 -7.62 -5.71
CA CYS A 39 18.68 -7.45 -7.15
C CYS A 39 17.20 -7.21 -7.53
N GLN A 40 16.85 -5.98 -7.91
CA GLN A 40 15.51 -5.68 -8.38
C GLN A 40 15.16 -6.55 -9.61
N GLY A 41 13.98 -7.17 -9.58
CA GLY A 41 13.54 -8.12 -10.61
C GLY A 41 13.95 -9.58 -10.37
N CYS A 42 14.82 -9.87 -9.41
CA CYS A 42 15.12 -11.25 -9.02
C CYS A 42 13.99 -11.84 -8.15
N ILE A 43 13.58 -13.07 -8.48
CA ILE A 43 12.49 -13.81 -7.80
C ILE A 43 12.77 -13.99 -6.30
N LEU A 44 14.05 -14.12 -5.91
CA LEU A 44 14.46 -14.32 -4.52
C LEU A 44 14.54 -13.02 -3.71
N SER A 45 14.69 -11.88 -4.38
CA SER A 45 14.94 -10.60 -3.69
C SER A 45 13.83 -10.18 -2.72
N PRO A 46 12.54 -10.36 -3.02
CA PRO A 46 11.48 -10.10 -2.04
C PRO A 46 11.60 -10.96 -0.78
N CYS A 47 11.94 -12.25 -0.92
CA CYS A 47 12.09 -13.16 0.20
C CYS A 47 13.30 -12.78 1.08
N LEU A 48 14.43 -12.47 0.45
CA LEU A 48 15.64 -12.04 1.14
C LEU A 48 15.44 -10.71 1.87
N PHE A 49 14.73 -9.77 1.24
CA PHE A 49 14.38 -8.50 1.89
C PHE A 49 13.47 -8.73 3.10
N ASN A 50 12.45 -9.60 2.99
CA ASN A 50 11.58 -9.93 4.12
C ASN A 50 12.35 -10.58 5.28
N LEU A 51 13.28 -11.51 4.99
CA LEU A 51 14.13 -12.14 6.01
C LEU A 51 14.96 -11.09 6.74
N TYR A 52 15.54 -10.15 5.99
CA TYR A 52 16.36 -9.09 6.52
C TYR A 52 15.56 -8.08 7.35
N SER A 53 14.39 -7.67 6.87
CA SER A 53 13.46 -6.82 7.63
C SER A 53 12.97 -7.50 8.90
N GLU A 54 12.69 -8.80 8.86
CA GLU A 54 12.30 -9.58 10.04
C GLU A 54 13.44 -9.66 11.08
N TYR A 55 14.69 -9.80 10.64
CA TYR A 55 15.85 -9.73 11.54
C TYR A 55 15.91 -8.40 12.29
N ILE A 56 15.71 -7.27 11.60
CA ILE A 56 15.66 -5.94 12.24
C ILE A 56 14.51 -5.89 13.26
N MET A 57 13.31 -6.33 12.88
CA MET A 57 12.12 -6.22 13.74
C MET A 57 12.25 -7.05 15.02
N ARG A 58 12.92 -8.21 14.96
CA ARG A 58 13.23 -9.02 16.14
C ARG A 58 14.21 -8.32 17.07
N ASN A 59 15.23 -7.67 16.52
CA ASN A 59 16.21 -6.94 17.32
C ASN A 59 15.63 -5.66 17.94
N VAL A 60 14.64 -5.03 17.31
CA VAL A 60 13.89 -3.90 17.89
C VAL A 60 13.13 -4.35 19.16
N GLY A 61 12.87 -5.65 19.32
CA GLY A 61 12.16 -6.21 20.46
C GLY A 61 10.66 -5.89 20.43
N LEU A 62 10.07 -5.81 19.23
CA LEU A 62 8.65 -5.48 19.08
C LEU A 62 7.72 -6.52 19.73
N ASP A 63 8.10 -7.79 19.75
CA ASP A 63 7.29 -8.85 20.35
C ASP A 63 7.21 -8.73 21.88
N GLU A 64 8.24 -8.15 22.51
CA GLU A 64 8.33 -7.91 23.94
C GLU A 64 7.81 -6.52 24.34
N ALA A 65 7.65 -5.63 23.37
CA ALA A 65 7.17 -4.27 23.61
C ALA A 65 5.71 -4.28 24.07
N GLN A 66 5.45 -3.68 25.23
CA GLN A 66 4.07 -3.41 25.68
C GLN A 66 3.35 -2.37 24.82
N ALA A 67 4.11 -1.56 24.08
CA ALA A 67 3.62 -0.59 23.11
C ALA A 67 2.87 -1.29 21.97
N GLY A 68 1.77 -0.68 21.51
CA GLY A 68 0.90 -1.26 20.48
C GLY A 68 -0.59 -1.10 20.77
N ILE A 69 -1.40 -1.61 19.83
CA ILE A 69 -2.85 -1.64 19.89
C ILE A 69 -3.31 -3.08 20.11
N LYS A 70 -4.14 -3.32 21.13
CA LYS A 70 -4.70 -4.65 21.40
C LYS A 70 -5.93 -4.90 20.51
N ILE A 71 -5.83 -5.86 19.59
CA ILE A 71 -6.92 -6.30 18.72
C ILE A 71 -7.10 -7.81 18.90
N ALA A 72 -8.33 -8.26 19.22
CA ALA A 72 -8.66 -9.69 19.39
C ALA A 72 -7.64 -10.46 20.27
N ARG A 73 -7.25 -9.86 21.41
CA ARG A 73 -6.25 -10.37 22.39
C ARG A 73 -4.79 -10.40 21.91
N ARG A 74 -4.49 -9.93 20.69
CA ARG A 74 -3.12 -9.77 20.19
C ARG A 74 -2.69 -8.32 20.29
N ASN A 75 -1.44 -8.08 20.66
CA ASN A 75 -0.85 -6.74 20.59
C ASN A 75 -0.30 -6.54 19.17
N ILE A 76 -0.71 -5.47 18.51
CA ILE A 76 -0.26 -5.11 17.16
C ILE A 76 0.42 -3.76 17.25
N ASN A 77 1.72 -3.72 16.99
CA ASN A 77 2.53 -2.50 17.02
C ASN A 77 3.16 -2.15 15.67
N ASN A 78 3.10 -3.06 14.70
CA ASN A 78 3.58 -2.82 13.35
C ASN A 78 2.71 -3.50 12.29
N LEU A 79 2.63 -2.89 11.11
CA LEU A 79 2.18 -3.50 9.85
C LEU A 79 3.29 -3.29 8.83
N ARG A 80 3.56 -4.32 8.02
CA ARG A 80 4.67 -4.33 7.08
C ARG A 80 4.19 -4.81 5.73
N TYR A 81 4.44 -4.02 4.69
CA TYR A 81 4.22 -4.39 3.31
C TYR A 81 5.40 -3.91 2.50
N THR A 82 6.18 -4.83 1.94
CA THR A 82 7.46 -4.52 1.30
C THR A 82 8.33 -3.63 2.21
N ASP A 83 8.78 -2.48 1.71
CA ASP A 83 9.53 -1.44 2.39
C ASP A 83 8.66 -0.49 3.25
N ASP A 84 7.34 -0.49 3.07
CA ASP A 84 6.42 0.30 3.89
C ASP A 84 6.21 -0.37 5.25
N THR A 85 6.66 0.30 6.31
CA THR A 85 6.41 -0.11 7.70
C THR A 85 5.58 0.95 8.40
N THR A 86 4.46 0.53 8.96
CA THR A 86 3.59 1.35 9.81
C THR A 86 3.75 0.92 11.25
N LEU A 87 4.17 1.84 12.12
CA LEU A 87 4.20 1.63 13.56
C LEU A 87 2.92 2.17 14.19
N MET A 88 2.44 1.52 15.24
CA MET A 88 1.20 1.88 15.93
C MET A 88 1.37 1.78 17.44
N SER A 89 0.82 2.75 18.17
CA SER A 89 0.70 2.67 19.63
C SER A 89 -0.49 3.49 20.13
N LYS A 90 -0.81 3.33 21.42
CA LYS A 90 -1.89 4.08 22.09
C LYS A 90 -1.44 5.47 22.55
N SER A 91 -0.14 5.64 22.79
CA SER A 91 0.44 6.92 23.19
C SER A 91 1.51 7.39 22.20
N GLU A 92 1.64 8.70 22.10
CA GLU A 92 2.67 9.36 21.30
C GLU A 92 4.08 9.03 21.82
N GLN A 93 4.27 8.93 23.14
CA GLN A 93 5.54 8.57 23.76
C GLN A 93 5.99 7.16 23.38
N GLU A 94 5.08 6.18 23.43
CA GLU A 94 5.38 4.81 23.01
C GLU A 94 5.70 4.75 21.51
N LEU A 95 4.92 5.42 20.66
CA LEU A 95 5.15 5.43 19.22
C LEU A 95 6.51 6.07 18.89
N LYS A 96 6.89 7.15 19.57
CA LYS A 96 8.22 7.77 19.44
C LYS A 96 9.34 6.83 19.87
N SER A 97 9.16 6.11 20.98
CA SER A 97 10.12 5.10 21.44
C SER A 97 10.31 3.97 20.42
N LEU A 98 9.22 3.43 19.86
CA LEU A 98 9.26 2.41 18.82
C LEU A 98 10.01 2.90 17.57
N LEU A 99 9.73 4.12 17.13
CA LEU A 99 10.37 4.71 15.95
C LEU A 99 11.88 4.91 16.15
N MET A 100 12.30 5.38 17.33
CA MET A 100 13.72 5.56 17.66
C MET A 100 14.48 4.24 17.71
N LYS A 101 13.90 3.19 18.33
CA LYS A 101 14.49 1.85 18.33
C LYS A 101 14.59 1.26 16.92
N MET A 102 13.53 1.41 16.12
CA MET A 102 13.53 0.97 14.72
C MET A 102 14.63 1.67 13.93
N LYS A 103 14.82 2.97 14.12
CA LYS A 103 15.89 3.73 13.50
C LYS A 103 17.27 3.16 13.86
N GLU A 104 17.54 2.99 15.16
CA GLU A 104 18.83 2.50 15.65
C GLU A 104 19.17 1.11 15.10
N GLU A 105 18.22 0.17 15.16
CA GLU A 105 18.43 -1.20 14.66
C GLU A 105 18.56 -1.25 13.13
N SER A 106 17.82 -0.39 12.41
CA SER A 106 17.93 -0.29 10.95
C SER A 106 19.31 0.24 10.54
N GLU A 107 19.84 1.23 11.26
CA GLU A 107 21.15 1.83 10.98
C GLU A 107 22.29 0.85 11.20
N LYS A 108 22.21 -0.02 12.22
CA LYS A 108 23.19 -1.09 12.50
C LYS A 108 23.40 -2.02 11.31
N VAL A 109 22.36 -2.23 10.51
CA VAL A 109 22.43 -3.09 9.33
C VAL A 109 22.62 -2.30 8.03
N GLY A 110 22.58 -0.97 8.09
CA GLY A 110 22.86 -0.08 6.97
C GLY A 110 21.63 0.39 6.19
N LEU A 111 20.44 0.28 6.79
CA LEU A 111 19.22 0.94 6.31
C LEU A 111 19.03 2.28 7.03
N LYS A 112 18.55 3.28 6.29
CA LYS A 112 18.23 4.61 6.83
C LYS A 112 16.75 4.90 6.67
N LEU A 113 16.13 5.40 7.72
CA LEU A 113 14.76 5.91 7.64
C LEU A 113 14.73 7.17 6.78
N ASN A 114 13.74 7.26 5.90
CA ASN A 114 13.49 8.48 5.14
C ASN A 114 12.51 9.36 5.93
N ILE A 115 13.05 10.21 6.81
CA ILE A 115 12.26 11.06 7.71
C ILE A 115 11.27 11.95 6.92
N GLN A 116 11.68 12.46 5.75
CA GLN A 116 10.81 13.29 4.90
C GLN A 116 9.59 12.52 4.37
N LYS A 117 9.72 11.21 4.12
CA LYS A 117 8.61 10.35 3.70
C LYS A 117 7.82 9.77 4.87
N THR A 118 8.39 9.68 6.06
CA THR A 118 7.70 9.16 7.24
C THR A 118 6.67 10.18 7.75
N LYS A 119 5.41 9.76 7.87
CA LYS A 119 4.29 10.60 8.29
C LYS A 119 3.72 10.11 9.61
N ILE A 120 3.16 11.03 10.39
CA ILE A 120 2.46 10.72 11.64
C ILE A 120 0.97 11.02 11.45
N MET A 121 0.13 10.12 11.94
CA MET A 121 -1.32 10.31 12.01
C MET A 121 -1.79 9.86 13.39
N ALA A 122 -2.69 10.62 14.01
CA ALA A 122 -3.41 10.20 15.21
C ALA A 122 -4.83 10.75 15.21
N SER A 123 -5.69 10.07 15.96
CA SER A 123 -7.07 10.51 16.22
C SER A 123 -7.15 11.65 17.24
N GLY A 124 -6.08 11.92 18.00
CA GLY A 124 -6.00 12.96 19.01
C GLY A 124 -4.98 14.05 18.67
N PRO A 125 -4.83 15.09 19.50
CA PRO A 125 -3.78 16.09 19.32
C PRO A 125 -2.40 15.42 19.39
N ILE A 126 -1.51 15.82 18.48
CA ILE A 126 -0.12 15.37 18.42
C ILE A 126 0.77 16.59 18.63
N THR A 127 1.80 16.46 19.47
CA THR A 127 2.82 17.50 19.56
C THR A 127 3.80 17.43 18.38
N SER A 128 4.47 18.54 18.05
CA SER A 128 5.45 18.52 16.96
C SER A 128 6.64 17.62 17.32
N TRP A 129 6.99 16.67 16.45
CA TRP A 129 8.13 15.76 16.64
C TRP A 129 9.30 16.19 15.79
N GLN A 130 10.50 16.10 16.36
CA GLN A 130 11.75 16.23 15.62
C GLN A 130 12.58 14.95 15.74
N ILE A 131 13.13 14.52 14.61
CA ILE A 131 14.09 13.43 14.50
C ILE A 131 15.25 13.95 13.66
N ASP A 132 16.46 13.93 14.21
CA ASP A 132 17.69 14.46 13.56
C ASP A 132 17.60 15.93 13.13
N GLY A 133 16.79 16.72 13.84
CA GLY A 133 16.54 18.14 13.50
C GLY A 133 15.44 18.34 12.46
N ASP A 134 14.99 17.29 11.77
CA ASP A 134 13.87 17.35 10.85
C ASP A 134 12.53 17.21 11.59
N THR A 135 11.60 18.12 11.30
CA THR A 135 10.24 18.06 11.87
C THR A 135 9.39 17.07 11.08
N MET A 136 8.77 16.12 11.78
CA MET A 136 7.89 15.14 11.15
C MET A 136 6.57 15.76 10.74
N GLU A 137 6.08 15.37 9.55
CA GLU A 137 4.81 15.84 9.04
C GLU A 137 3.64 15.07 9.67
N THR A 138 2.78 15.80 10.37
CA THR A 138 1.50 15.30 10.89
C THR A 138 0.40 15.46 9.84
N MET A 139 -0.32 14.39 9.56
CA MET A 139 -1.38 14.35 8.54
C MET A 139 -2.73 13.97 9.13
N THR A 140 -3.79 14.52 8.55
CA THR A 140 -5.19 14.15 8.88
C THR A 140 -5.76 13.08 7.96
N ASP A 141 -5.17 12.91 6.78
CA ASP A 141 -5.46 11.81 5.86
C ASP A 141 -4.20 11.36 5.11
N LEU A 142 -4.13 10.07 4.77
CA LEU A 142 -2.99 9.42 4.15
C LEU A 142 -3.48 8.36 3.17
N ILE A 143 -2.81 8.22 2.03
CA ILE A 143 -3.00 7.07 1.15
C ILE A 143 -2.06 5.95 1.61
N PHE A 144 -2.63 4.89 2.18
CA PHE A 144 -1.91 3.72 2.64
C PHE A 144 -2.32 2.50 1.80
N LEU A 145 -1.36 1.86 1.13
CA LEU A 145 -1.57 0.70 0.26
C LEU A 145 -2.71 0.87 -0.76
N GLY A 146 -2.88 2.09 -1.27
CA GLY A 146 -3.92 2.41 -2.23
C GLY A 146 -5.30 2.71 -1.63
N SER A 147 -5.45 2.80 -0.31
CA SER A 147 -6.68 3.21 0.40
C SER A 147 -6.46 4.52 1.16
N GLN A 148 -7.40 5.45 1.10
CA GLN A 148 -7.36 6.68 1.91
C GLN A 148 -7.83 6.37 3.33
N ILE A 149 -6.95 6.62 4.29
CA ILE A 149 -7.24 6.53 5.72
C ILE A 149 -7.32 7.94 6.27
N THR A 150 -8.32 8.21 7.10
CA THR A 150 -8.52 9.50 7.76
C THR A 150 -8.38 9.33 9.26
N ALA A 151 -7.89 10.37 9.94
CA ALA A 151 -7.69 10.37 11.39
C ALA A 151 -8.98 10.18 12.19
N ASP A 152 -10.13 10.58 11.62
CA ASP A 152 -11.48 10.40 12.20
C ASP A 152 -12.11 9.04 11.88
N GLY A 153 -11.44 8.20 11.08
CA GLY A 153 -11.93 6.88 10.65
C GLY A 153 -13.11 6.91 9.67
N ASP A 154 -13.49 8.07 9.11
CA ASP A 154 -14.61 8.17 8.17
C ASP A 154 -14.26 7.65 6.77
N CYS A 155 -14.80 6.48 6.42
CA CYS A 155 -14.60 5.88 5.10
C CYS A 155 -15.30 6.64 3.95
N SER A 156 -16.09 7.69 4.22
CA SER A 156 -16.87 8.37 3.18
C SER A 156 -15.97 9.05 2.13
N ARG A 157 -14.78 9.54 2.52
CA ARG A 157 -13.81 10.12 1.57
C ARG A 157 -13.25 9.05 0.63
N GLU A 158 -12.87 7.91 1.20
CA GLU A 158 -12.33 6.78 0.44
C GLU A 158 -13.36 6.21 -0.55
N ILE A 159 -14.58 5.95 -0.08
CA ILE A 159 -15.66 5.42 -0.93
C ILE A 159 -15.90 6.37 -2.12
N LYS A 160 -15.99 7.69 -1.88
CA LYS A 160 -16.14 8.67 -2.96
C LYS A 160 -14.96 8.61 -3.94
N ARG A 161 -13.74 8.48 -3.43
CA ARG A 161 -12.52 8.39 -4.25
C ARG A 161 -12.53 7.14 -5.13
N GLN A 162 -12.84 5.97 -4.60
CA GLN A 162 -12.95 4.74 -5.40
C GLN A 162 -14.07 4.82 -6.45
N LEU A 163 -15.22 5.40 -6.10
CA LEU A 163 -16.29 5.63 -7.07
C LEU A 163 -15.86 6.58 -8.20
N LEU A 164 -15.02 7.58 -7.92
CA LEU A 164 -14.44 8.45 -8.94
C LEU A 164 -13.44 7.70 -9.84
N LEU A 165 -12.58 6.85 -9.25
CA LEU A 165 -11.66 6.00 -10.01
C LEU A 165 -12.42 5.02 -10.92
N GLY A 166 -13.47 4.37 -10.41
CA GLY A 166 -14.36 3.52 -11.20
C GLY A 166 -15.06 4.27 -12.33
N ARG A 167 -15.49 5.53 -12.10
CA ARG A 167 -16.05 6.38 -13.17
C ARG A 167 -15.01 6.68 -14.24
N LYS A 168 -13.77 6.98 -13.85
CA LYS A 168 -12.66 7.20 -14.79
C LYS A 168 -12.38 5.95 -15.62
N ALA A 169 -12.31 4.77 -14.98
CA ALA A 169 -12.14 3.48 -15.67
C ALA A 169 -13.25 3.24 -16.70
N MET A 170 -14.52 3.50 -16.35
CA MET A 170 -15.62 3.40 -17.31
C MET A 170 -15.49 4.37 -18.49
N THR A 171 -15.07 5.62 -18.24
CA THR A 171 -14.90 6.62 -19.30
C THR A 171 -13.78 6.22 -20.27
N ASN A 172 -12.70 5.62 -19.77
CA ASN A 172 -11.64 5.08 -20.62
C ASN A 172 -12.11 3.93 -21.52
N LEU A 173 -13.17 3.22 -21.12
CA LEU A 173 -13.78 2.13 -21.88
C LEU A 173 -14.95 2.58 -22.76
N ASP A 174 -15.20 3.89 -22.91
CA ASP A 174 -16.44 4.39 -23.51
C ASP A 174 -16.66 3.94 -24.96
N SER A 175 -15.59 3.88 -25.77
CA SER A 175 -15.65 3.38 -27.16
C SER A 175 -16.14 1.93 -27.22
N ILE A 176 -15.62 1.07 -26.35
CA ILE A 176 -16.00 -0.35 -26.22
C ILE A 176 -17.44 -0.47 -25.71
N LEU A 177 -17.79 0.24 -24.65
CA LEU A 177 -19.12 0.15 -24.04
C LEU A 177 -20.22 0.66 -24.98
N LYS A 178 -19.90 1.66 -25.81
CA LYS A 178 -20.84 2.22 -26.81
C LYS A 178 -20.89 1.43 -28.12
N SER A 179 -19.85 0.70 -28.50
CA SER A 179 -19.80 -0.05 -29.77
C SER A 179 -21.03 -0.96 -29.96
N ARG A 180 -21.55 -1.04 -31.19
CA ARG A 180 -22.66 -1.97 -31.54
C ARG A 180 -22.15 -3.37 -31.88
N ASP A 181 -20.87 -3.48 -32.21
CA ASP A 181 -20.24 -4.72 -32.69
C ASP A 181 -19.87 -5.65 -31.53
N ILE A 182 -19.85 -5.13 -30.30
CA ILE A 182 -19.53 -5.89 -29.09
C ILE A 182 -20.82 -6.30 -28.39
N THR A 183 -20.94 -7.60 -28.12
CA THR A 183 -22.12 -8.16 -27.42
C THR A 183 -22.26 -7.59 -26.02
N LEU A 184 -23.51 -7.52 -25.53
CA LEU A 184 -23.79 -7.08 -24.16
C LEU A 184 -23.03 -7.95 -23.14
N LEU A 185 -23.03 -9.27 -23.32
CA LEU A 185 -22.36 -10.21 -22.42
C LEU A 185 -20.86 -9.91 -22.29
N THR A 186 -20.17 -9.70 -23.41
CA THR A 186 -18.75 -9.33 -23.41
C THR A 186 -18.51 -8.02 -22.66
N LYS A 187 -19.36 -7.00 -22.85
CA LYS A 187 -19.23 -5.73 -22.13
C LYS A 187 -19.45 -5.89 -20.62
N VAL A 188 -20.39 -6.74 -20.20
CA VAL A 188 -20.59 -7.08 -18.80
C VAL A 188 -19.34 -7.73 -18.21
N CYS A 189 -18.73 -8.68 -18.92
CA CYS A 189 -17.48 -9.31 -18.52
C CYS A 189 -16.35 -8.28 -18.37
N ILE A 190 -16.18 -7.39 -19.36
CA ILE A 190 -15.15 -6.33 -19.32
C ILE A 190 -15.33 -5.44 -18.09
N VAL A 191 -16.55 -5.00 -17.80
CA VAL A 191 -16.77 -4.11 -16.66
C VAL A 191 -16.58 -4.83 -15.32
N LYS A 192 -17.07 -6.06 -15.20
CA LYS A 192 -16.82 -6.89 -14.01
C LYS A 192 -15.33 -7.16 -13.79
N ALA A 193 -14.54 -7.28 -14.85
CA ALA A 193 -13.11 -7.55 -14.77
C ALA A 193 -12.24 -6.29 -14.59
N MET A 194 -12.66 -5.12 -15.11
CA MET A 194 -11.79 -3.93 -15.18
C MET A 194 -12.26 -2.75 -14.33
N VAL A 195 -13.55 -2.64 -14.00
CA VAL A 195 -14.10 -1.49 -13.27
C VAL A 195 -14.45 -1.88 -11.84
N PHE A 196 -15.13 -3.01 -11.66
CA PHE A 196 -15.57 -3.44 -10.32
C PHE A 196 -14.38 -3.67 -9.38
N PRO A 197 -13.26 -4.29 -9.80
CA PRO A 197 -12.10 -4.43 -8.92
C PRO A 197 -11.51 -3.08 -8.49
N VAL A 198 -11.56 -2.06 -9.35
CA VAL A 198 -11.14 -0.70 -8.99
C VAL A 198 -12.03 -0.15 -7.88
N VAL A 199 -13.35 -0.26 -8.03
CA VAL A 199 -14.30 0.27 -7.04
C VAL A 199 -14.28 -0.51 -5.72
N MET A 200 -14.07 -1.82 -5.78
CA MET A 200 -14.09 -2.70 -4.61
C MET A 200 -12.73 -2.81 -3.91
N CYS A 201 -11.70 -2.12 -4.39
CA CYS A 201 -10.40 -2.15 -3.75
C CYS A 201 -10.49 -1.56 -2.33
N GLY A 202 -10.09 -2.35 -1.32
CA GLY A 202 -10.12 -1.95 0.08
C GLY A 202 -11.52 -1.91 0.72
N HIS A 203 -12.56 -2.42 0.05
CA HIS A 203 -13.94 -2.37 0.57
C HIS A 203 -14.15 -3.15 1.87
N GLU A 204 -13.30 -4.14 2.14
CA GLU A 204 -13.29 -4.95 3.35
C GLU A 204 -13.04 -4.12 4.62
N SER A 205 -12.41 -2.95 4.49
CA SER A 205 -12.13 -2.05 5.61
C SER A 205 -13.19 -0.94 5.77
N TRP A 206 -14.25 -0.94 4.96
CA TRP A 206 -15.22 0.15 4.95
C TRP A 206 -16.33 -0.04 5.97
N THR A 207 -16.57 0.99 6.78
CA THR A 207 -17.82 1.13 7.51
C THR A 207 -18.87 1.79 6.61
N ILE A 208 -19.73 0.99 5.99
CA ILE A 208 -20.73 1.46 5.02
C ILE A 208 -21.97 2.02 5.74
N LYS A 209 -22.13 3.35 5.72
CA LYS A 209 -23.34 4.03 6.17
C LYS A 209 -24.44 3.96 5.11
N LYS A 210 -25.71 4.18 5.50
CA LYS A 210 -26.86 4.21 4.56
C LYS A 210 -26.67 5.19 3.39
N ALA A 211 -26.04 6.34 3.64
CA ALA A 211 -25.73 7.31 2.60
C ALA A 211 -24.70 6.79 1.59
N GLU A 212 -23.68 6.06 2.06
CA GLU A 212 -22.65 5.48 1.20
C GLU A 212 -23.17 4.30 0.39
N ARG A 213 -24.00 3.43 1.01
CA ARG A 213 -24.74 2.37 0.31
C ARG A 213 -25.49 2.92 -0.90
N ARG A 214 -26.28 3.98 -0.69
CA ARG A 214 -27.02 4.67 -1.77
C ARG A 214 -26.11 5.19 -2.89
N ARG A 215 -24.91 5.67 -2.56
CA ARG A 215 -23.95 6.15 -3.57
C ARG A 215 -23.36 5.01 -4.40
N ILE A 216 -23.05 3.89 -3.76
CA ILE A 216 -22.57 2.67 -4.43
C ILE A 216 -23.66 2.13 -5.36
N ASP A 217 -24.89 2.01 -4.86
CA ASP A 217 -26.02 1.53 -5.67
C ASP A 217 -26.30 2.48 -6.84
N ALA A 218 -26.21 3.80 -6.64
CA ALA A 218 -26.36 4.79 -7.72
C ALA A 218 -25.24 4.70 -8.77
N PHE A 219 -24.01 4.40 -8.36
CA PHE A 219 -22.90 4.15 -9.28
C PHE A 219 -23.17 2.90 -10.13
N GLU A 220 -23.59 1.82 -9.49
CA GLU A 220 -23.91 0.56 -10.17
C GLU A 220 -25.07 0.74 -11.15
N GLN A 221 -26.15 1.42 -10.74
CA GLN A 221 -27.28 1.72 -11.62
C GLN A 221 -26.89 2.56 -12.83
N ARG A 222 -26.02 3.58 -12.64
CA ARG A 222 -25.50 4.38 -13.75
C ARG A 222 -24.76 3.51 -14.77
N TYR A 223 -24.00 2.54 -14.28
CA TYR A 223 -23.28 1.59 -15.12
C TYR A 223 -24.24 0.71 -15.94
N TRP A 224 -25.19 0.03 -15.28
CA TRP A 224 -26.13 -0.85 -15.98
C TRP A 224 -26.98 -0.09 -17.00
N ARG A 225 -27.43 1.12 -16.65
CA ARG A 225 -28.14 2.00 -17.58
C ARG A 225 -27.30 2.37 -18.79
N ARG A 226 -26.00 2.64 -18.62
CA ARG A 226 -25.08 2.96 -19.74
C ARG A 226 -24.91 1.79 -20.69
N LEU A 227 -24.75 0.57 -20.16
CA LEU A 227 -24.66 -0.65 -20.98
C LEU A 227 -25.94 -0.90 -21.77
N LEU A 228 -27.08 -0.78 -21.10
CA LEU A 228 -28.41 -1.01 -21.68
C LEU A 228 -28.91 0.18 -22.52
N ARG A 229 -28.12 1.26 -22.61
CA ARG A 229 -28.46 2.52 -23.29
C ARG A 229 -29.77 3.13 -22.80
N VAL A 230 -30.08 2.95 -21.52
CA VAL A 230 -31.25 3.53 -20.87
C VAL A 230 -30.93 4.97 -20.45
N PRO A 231 -31.70 5.98 -20.92
CA PRO A 231 -31.49 7.37 -20.52
C PRO A 231 -31.62 7.56 -19.01
N TRP A 232 -30.92 8.56 -18.46
CA TRP A 232 -31.01 8.87 -17.03
C TRP A 232 -32.42 9.35 -16.62
N THR A 233 -33.17 9.96 -17.55
CA THR A 233 -34.55 10.43 -17.38
C THR A 233 -35.57 9.31 -17.33
N ALA A 234 -35.23 8.10 -17.80
CA ALA A 234 -36.13 6.97 -17.76
C ALA A 234 -36.28 6.49 -16.30
N ARG A 235 -37.51 6.56 -15.77
CA ARG A 235 -37.85 6.04 -14.45
C ARG A 235 -38.09 4.54 -14.57
N ARG A 236 -37.05 3.75 -14.32
CA ARG A 236 -37.12 2.29 -14.16
C ARG A 236 -36.57 1.94 -12.77
N SER A 237 -37.45 1.47 -11.89
CA SER A 237 -37.05 0.78 -10.66
C SER A 237 -36.65 -0.66 -11.00
N ASN A 238 -35.70 -1.20 -10.23
CA ASN A 238 -35.48 -2.65 -10.21
C ASN A 238 -36.73 -3.37 -9.69
#